data_AF-A0A2I0NYW4-F1
#
_entry.id   AF-A0A2I0NYW4-F1
#
_cell.length_a   1.000
_cell.length_b   1.000
_cell.length_c   1.000
_cell.angle_alpha   90.00
_cell.angle_beta   90.00
_cell.angle_gamma   90.00
#
_symmetry.space_group_name_H-M   'P 1'
#
loop_
_entity.id
_entity.type
_entity.pdbx_description
1 polymer ?
#
loop_
_entity_poly.entity_id
_entity_poly.type
_entity_poly.pdbx_seq_one_letter_code
_entity_poly.pdbx_strand_id
1 'polypeptide(L)' 'FDVELEYSVAVCGDDAESKQIVMGMIDQISHLKSYDAGPLAISSVIEGLTPLLNNIAKCNQMKDVGIRFV' A
#
# COMPACT_ATOMS: atom_id res chain seq x y z
N PHE A 1 13.11 -10.40 -15.74
CA PHE A 1 12.77 -8.97 -15.74
C PHE A 1 12.43 -8.63 -14.31
N ASP A 2 13.30 -7.90 -13.62
CA ASP A 2 12.92 -7.31 -12.33
C ASP A 2 11.89 -6.22 -12.64
N VAL A 3 10.69 -6.37 -12.06
CA VAL A 3 9.68 -5.32 -12.12
C VAL A 3 9.97 -4.42 -10.93
N GLU A 4 10.48 -3.21 -11.17
CA GLU A 4 10.66 -2.22 -10.11
C GLU A 4 9.28 -1.79 -9.59
N LEU A 5 8.96 -2.17 -8.35
CA LEU A 5 7.69 -1.86 -7.70
C LEU A 5 7.78 -0.47 -7.08
N GLU A 6 7.33 0.56 -7.81
CA GLU A 6 7.39 1.94 -7.32
C GLU A 6 6.02 2.39 -6.80
N TYR A 7 5.69 1.97 -5.58
CA TYR A 7 4.36 2.09 -4.96
C TYR A 7 4.37 2.77 -3.58
N SER A 8 3.21 3.28 -3.18
CA SER A 8 2.94 3.73 -1.82
C SER A 8 2.20 2.65 -1.02
N VAL A 9 2.62 2.43 0.23
CA VAL A 9 2.04 1.45 1.15
C VAL A 9 1.40 2.17 2.33
N ALA A 10 0.07 2.13 2.40
CA ALA A 10 -0.69 2.65 3.53
C ALA A 10 -0.66 1.63 4.70
N VAL A 11 -0.24 2.06 5.89
CA VAL A 11 -0.11 1.19 7.08
C VAL A 11 -1.08 1.65 8.16
N CYS A 12 -1.98 0.76 8.57
CA CYS A 12 -2.90 0.97 9.70
C CYS A 12 -2.42 0.19 10.93
N GLY A 13 -2.75 0.68 12.12
CA GLY A 13 -2.46 -0.02 13.38
C GLY A 13 -2.70 0.83 14.61
N ASP A 14 -3.05 0.18 15.72
CA ASP A 14 -3.33 0.85 17.01
C ASP A 14 -2.09 0.91 17.92
N ASP A 15 -1.12 0.02 17.72
CA ASP A 15 0.17 0.03 18.41
C ASP A 15 1.21 0.80 17.58
N ALA A 16 1.68 1.92 18.12
CA ALA A 16 2.60 2.81 17.41
C ALA A 16 3.97 2.16 17.17
N GLU A 17 4.49 1.40 18.13
CA GLU A 17 5.81 0.76 18.01
C GLU A 17 5.81 -0.29 16.89
N SER A 18 4.82 -1.19 16.91
CA SER A 18 4.62 -2.22 15.89
C SER A 18 4.44 -1.60 14.50
N LYS A 19 3.66 -0.52 14.40
CA LYS A 19 3.46 0.19 13.14
C LYS A 19 4.78 0.74 12.60
N GLN A 20 5.59 1.38 13.44
CA GLN A 20 6.89 1.91 13.04
C GLN A 20 7.86 0.82 12.59
N ILE A 21 7.87 -0.34 13.26
CA ILE A 21 8.68 -1.50 12.84
C ILE A 21 8.30 -1.93 11.42
N VAL A 22 7.00 -2.10 11.14
CA VAL A 22 6.50 -2.51 9.82
C VAL A 22 6.81 -1.45 8.75
N MET A 23 6.58 -0.18 9.04
CA MET A 23 6.92 0.92 8.13
C MET A 23 8.42 0.96 7.82
N GLY A 24 9.28 0.76 8.82
CA GLY A 24 10.72 0.67 8.64
C GLY A 24 11.17 -0.54 7.81
N MET A 25 10.44 -1.67 7.87
CA MET A 25 10.69 -2.81 6.98
C MET A 25 10.28 -2.52 5.54
N ILE A 26 9.14 -1.85 5.34
CA ILE A 26 8.66 -1.48 4.00
C ILE A 26 9.62 -0.51 3.32
N ASP A 27 10.10 0.51 4.05
CA ASP A 27 11.00 1.54 3.50
C ASP A 27 12.40 0.98 3.14
N GLN A 28 12.75 -0.24 3.57
CA GLN A 28 13.96 -0.94 3.13
C GLN A 28 13.81 -1.64 1.78
N ILE A 29 12.57 -1.85 1.31
CA ILE A 29 12.29 -2.45 0.00
C ILE A 29 12.42 -1.34 -1.04
N SER A 30 13.34 -1.52 -1.99
CA SER A 30 13.61 -0.54 -3.05
C SER A 30 12.32 -0.05 -3.70
N HIS A 31 12.19 1.27 -3.81
CA HIS A 31 11.08 1.98 -4.48
C HIS A 31 9.70 1.93 -3.79
N LEU A 32 9.57 1.25 -2.64
CA LEU A 32 8.37 1.35 -1.81
C LEU A 32 8.50 2.51 -0.82
N LYS A 33 7.36 3.17 -0.55
CA LYS A 33 7.27 4.16 0.52
C LYS A 33 6.06 3.90 1.41
N SER A 34 6.30 3.76 2.70
CA SER A 34 5.24 3.61 3.70
C SER A 34 4.63 4.96 4.13
N TYR A 35 3.34 4.93 4.44
CA TYR A 35 2.57 6.07 4.95
C TYR A 35 1.67 5.60 6.11
N ASP A 36 1.65 6.35 7.21
CA ASP A 36 0.70 6.07 8.30
C ASP A 36 -0.71 6.46 7.86
N ALA A 37 -1.59 5.46 7.77
CA ALA A 37 -2.99 5.64 7.41
C ALA A 37 -3.89 5.81 8.65
N GLY A 38 -3.37 5.64 9.86
CA GLY A 38 -4.08 5.84 11.11
C GLY A 38 -4.37 4.55 11.89
N PRO A 39 -5.39 4.56 12.78
CA PRO A 39 -5.77 3.42 13.62
C PRO A 39 -6.24 2.21 12.81
N LEU A 40 -6.24 1.01 13.38
CA LEU A 40 -6.69 -0.22 12.72
C LEU A 40 -8.16 -0.14 12.27
N ALA A 41 -8.98 0.65 12.97
CA ALA A 41 -10.40 0.86 12.67
C ALA A 41 -10.65 1.40 11.24
N ILE A 42 -9.68 2.08 10.62
CA ILE A 42 -9.81 2.61 9.26
C ILE A 42 -9.36 1.60 8.18
N SER A 43 -8.85 0.41 8.56
CA SER A 43 -8.31 -0.59 7.62
C SER A 43 -9.30 -0.96 6.52
N SER A 44 -10.61 -0.99 6.82
CA SER A 44 -11.66 -1.27 5.84
C SER A 44 -11.67 -0.30 4.66
N VAL A 45 -11.28 0.97 4.86
CA VAL A 45 -11.14 1.97 3.81
C VAL A 45 -9.94 1.65 2.91
N ILE A 46 -8.81 1.27 3.52
CA ILE A 46 -7.58 0.89 2.79
C ILE A 46 -7.79 -0.41 2.02
N GLU A 47 -8.43 -1.42 2.63
CA GLU A 47 -8.79 -2.69 1.99
C GLU A 47 -9.73 -2.48 0.80
N GLY A 48 -10.57 -1.44 0.83
CA GLY A 48 -11.41 -1.01 -0.27
C GLY A 48 -10.65 -0.55 -1.53
N LEU A 49 -9.36 -0.22 -1.42
CA LEU A 49 -8.52 0.11 -2.58
C LEU A 49 -8.27 -1.12 -3.47
N THR A 50 -8.10 -2.31 -2.89
CA THR A 50 -7.84 -3.54 -3.65
C THR A 50 -8.91 -3.88 -4.68
N PRO A 51 -10.22 -3.94 -4.34
CA PRO A 51 -11.26 -4.18 -5.34
C PRO A 51 -11.37 -3.05 -6.36
N LEU A 52 -11.08 -1.80 -5.98
CA LEU A 52 -11.01 -0.67 -6.92
C LEU A 52 -9.90 -0.87 -7.97
N LEU A 53 -8.68 -1.20 -7.52
CA LEU A 53 -7.54 -1.47 -8.40
C LEU A 53 -7.80 -2.66 -9.33
N ASN A 54 -8.40 -3.73 -8.80
CA ASN A 54 -8.78 -4.89 -9.60
C ASN A 54 -9.82 -4.52 -10.68
N ASN A 55 -10.80 -3.66 -10.35
CA ASN A 55 -11.77 -3.20 -11.33
C ASN A 55 -11.12 -2.32 -12.41
N ILE A 56 -10.25 -1.39 -12.03
CA ILE A 56 -9.47 -0.56 -12.98
C ILE A 56 -8.64 -1.45 -13.90
N ALA A 57 -7.93 -2.43 -13.35
CA ALA A 57 -7.12 -3.37 -14.11
C ALA A 57 -7.96 -4.12 -15.15
N LYS A 58 -9.11 -4.65 -14.74
CA LYS A 58 -10.02 -5.39 -15.62
C LYS A 58 -10.61 -4.50 -16.72
N CYS A 59 -11.05 -3.29 -16.39
CA CYS A 59 -11.67 -2.36 -17.35
C CYS A 59 -10.67 -1.84 -18.39
N ASN A 60 -9.38 -1.77 -18.05
CA ASN A 60 -8.34 -1.19 -18.91
C ASN A 60 -7.30 -2.22 -19.42
N GLN A 61 -7.53 -3.52 -19.19
CA GLN A 61 -6.62 -4.62 -19.58
C GLN A 61 -5.18 -4.45 -19.04
N MET A 62 -5.04 -3.85 -17.86
CA MET A 62 -3.75 -3.64 -17.20
C MET A 62 -3.38 -4.87 -16.36
N LYS A 63 -2.08 -5.09 -16.17
CA LYS A 63 -1.52 -6.08 -15.23
C LYS A 63 -0.71 -5.35 -14.15
N ASP A 64 -0.64 -5.95 -12.97
CA ASP A 64 0.23 -5.51 -11.86
C ASP A 64 0.01 -4.03 -11.48
N VAL A 65 -1.25 -3.64 -11.25
CA VAL A 65 -1.63 -2.25 -10.92
C VAL A 65 -1.40 -1.98 -9.43
N GLY A 66 -0.77 -0.84 -9.13
CA GLY A 66 -0.57 -0.32 -7.77
C GLY A 66 -1.04 1.13 -7.61
N ILE A 67 -0.68 1.75 -6.49
CA ILE A 67 -0.97 3.16 -6.19
C ILE A 67 0.28 3.92 -5.80
N ARG A 68 0.25 5.23 -6.02
CA ARG A 68 1.25 6.17 -5.50
C ARG A 68 0.55 7.44 -5.01
N PHE A 69 0.92 7.92 -3.83
CA PHE A 69 0.54 9.25 -3.35
C PHE A 69 1.65 10.23 -3.73
N VAL A 70 1.31 11.31 -4.45
CA VAL A 70 2.24 12.34 -4.97
C VAL A 70 1.91 13.73 -4.44
#